data_AF-A0A8S3CPG6-F1
#
_entry.id   AF-A0A8S3CPG6-F1
#
_cell.length_a   1.000
_cell.length_b   1.000
_cell.length_c   1.000
_cell.angle_alpha   90.00
_cell.angle_beta   90.00
_cell.angle_gamma   90.00
#
_symmetry.space_group_name_H-M   'P 1'
#
loop_
_entity.id
_entity.type
_entity.pdbx_description
1 polymer ?
#
loop_
_entity_poly.entity_id
_entity_poly.type
_entity_poly.pdbx_seq_one_letter_code
_entity_poly.pdbx_strand_id
1 'polypeptide(L)' 'RKKGLRSWNGAFPKENGQYQALYPQSWTTYDLPGQNVRLLCKQLSPFIPHNYKVY' A
#
# COMPACT_ATOMS: atom_id res chain seq x y z
N ARG A 1 -16.45 -24.79 3.59
CA ARG A 1 -15.31 -24.07 2.95
C ARG A 1 -15.77 -22.68 2.51
N LYS A 2 -15.52 -21.62 3.30
CA LYS A 2 -15.96 -20.24 2.97
C LYS A 2 -15.15 -19.71 1.78
N LYS A 3 -15.80 -19.48 0.64
CA LYS A 3 -15.21 -18.84 -0.55
C LYS A 3 -15.43 -17.32 -0.44
N GLY A 4 -14.70 -16.68 0.48
CA GLY A 4 -15.03 -15.35 1.02
C GLY A 4 -14.73 -14.13 0.13
N LEU A 5 -14.25 -14.29 -1.10
CA LEU A 5 -13.78 -13.16 -1.93
C LEU A 5 -14.22 -13.25 -3.40
N ARG A 6 -15.21 -14.09 -3.73
CA ARG A 6 -15.62 -14.33 -5.13
C ARG A 6 -16.19 -13.11 -5.84
N SER A 7 -16.79 -12.19 -5.09
CA SER A 7 -17.35 -10.94 -5.63
C SER A 7 -16.31 -9.83 -5.75
N TRP A 8 -15.08 -10.02 -5.24
CA TRP A 8 -14.07 -8.99 -5.24
C TRP A 8 -13.31 -9.00 -6.57
N ASN A 9 -13.10 -7.82 -7.14
CA ASN A 9 -12.15 -7.65 -8.23
C ASN A 9 -10.74 -7.50 -7.66
N GLY A 10 -9.95 -8.57 -7.73
CA GLY A 10 -8.57 -8.59 -7.24
C GLY A 10 -7.52 -8.29 -8.31
N ALA A 11 -7.93 -8.06 -9.57
CA ALA A 11 -7.00 -7.77 -10.64
C ALA A 11 -6.65 -6.28 -10.62
N PHE A 12 -5.36 -5.97 -10.47
CA PHE A 12 -4.83 -4.63 -10.60
C PHE A 12 -3.73 -4.61 -11.69
N PRO A 13 -3.82 -3.72 -12.69
CA PRO A 13 -2.82 -3.64 -13.76
C PRO A 13 -1.43 -3.30 -13.21
N LYS A 14 -0.40 -4.01 -13.66
CA LYS A 14 0.97 -3.87 -13.14
C LYS A 14 1.55 -2.49 -13.46
N GLU A 15 1.24 -1.98 -14.63
CA GLU A 15 1.65 -0.69 -15.18
C GLU A 15 1.11 0.50 -14.39
N ASN A 16 0.00 0.32 -13.67
CA ASN A 16 -0.66 1.38 -12.89
C ASN A 16 -0.21 1.40 -11.42
N GLY A 17 0.75 0.56 -11.04
CA GLY A 17 1.24 0.44 -9.68
C GLY A 17 2.74 0.70 -9.61
N GLN A 18 3.15 1.56 -8.70
CA GLN A 18 4.56 1.79 -8.42
C GLN A 18 4.83 1.67 -6.92
N TYR A 19 5.90 0.96 -6.58
CA TYR A 19 6.38 0.80 -5.22
C TYR A 19 7.76 1.39 -5.07
N GLN A 20 7.95 2.21 -4.04
CA GLN A 20 9.22 2.84 -3.70
C GLN A 20 9.44 2.74 -2.20
N ALA A 21 10.68 2.53 -1.76
CA ALA A 21 10.98 2.36 -0.34
C ALA A 21 12.30 3.00 0.06
N LEU A 22 12.30 3.56 1.27
CA LEU A 22 13.49 3.98 2.00
C LEU A 22 13.22 3.70 3.48
N TYR A 23 13.86 2.67 4.04
CA TYR A 23 13.62 2.27 5.43
C TYR A 23 13.67 3.47 6.39
N PRO A 24 12.68 3.66 7.30
CA PRO A 24 11.58 2.75 7.68
C PRO A 24 10.24 2.98 6.96
N GLN A 25 10.26 3.73 5.87
CA GLN A 25 9.07 4.14 5.12
C GLN A 25 9.02 3.52 3.72
N SER A 26 7.81 3.36 3.21
CA SER A 26 7.55 3.02 1.82
C SER A 26 6.33 3.76 1.30
N TRP A 27 6.25 3.84 -0.02
CA TRP A 27 5.17 4.44 -0.75
C TRP A 27 4.69 3.52 -1.86
N THR A 28 3.38 3.47 -2.03
CA THR A 28 2.75 2.81 -3.16
C THR A 28 1.85 3.81 -3.87
N THR A 29 2.12 4.04 -5.15
CA THR A 29 1.27 4.85 -6.03
C THR A 29 0.33 3.93 -6.80
N TYR A 30 -0.95 4.31 -6.86
CA TYR A 30 -1.98 3.65 -7.66
C TYR A 30 -2.60 4.65 -8.62
N ASP A 31 -2.42 4.42 -9.92
CA ASP A 31 -3.09 5.16 -10.98
C ASP A 31 -4.43 4.50 -11.32
N LEU A 32 -5.53 5.25 -11.19
CA LEU A 32 -6.89 4.77 -11.47
C LEU A 32 -7.49 5.55 -12.65
N PRO A 33 -7.09 5.24 -13.90
CA PRO A 33 -7.51 6.01 -15.07
C PRO A 33 -9.03 6.00 -15.27
N GLY A 34 -9.71 4.90 -14.91
CA GLY A 34 -11.18 4.80 -15.00
C GLY A 34 -11.92 5.75 -14.04
N GLN A 35 -11.26 6.25 -13.01
CA GLN A 35 -11.78 7.21 -12.03
C GLN A 35 -11.10 8.58 -12.15
N ASN A 36 -10.14 8.72 -13.06
CA ASN A 36 -9.31 9.91 -13.24
C ASN A 36 -8.67 10.43 -11.94
N VAL A 37 -8.18 9.50 -11.10
CA VAL A 37 -7.51 9.84 -9.82
C VAL A 37 -6.21 9.05 -9.66
N ARG A 38 -5.32 9.61 -8.85
CA ARG A 38 -4.09 8.97 -8.39
C ARG A 38 -4.09 8.91 -6.87
N LEU A 39 -3.86 7.72 -6.32
CA LEU A 39 -3.75 7.49 -4.88
C LEU A 39 -2.28 7.28 -4.50
N LEU A 40 -1.86 7.86 -3.39
CA LEU A 40 -0.55 7.64 -2.78
C LEU A 40 -0.76 7.06 -1.37
N CYS A 41 -0.32 5.83 -1.17
CA CYS A 41 -0.27 5.21 0.15
C CYS A 41 1.14 5.37 0.72
N LYS A 42 1.27 5.90 1.94
CA LYS A 42 2.53 5.91 2.70
C LYS A 42 2.41 4.91 3.85
N GLN A 43 3.30 3.94 3.89
CA GLN A 43 3.44 3.02 5.02
C GLN A 43 4.69 3.42 5.82
N LEU A 44 4.55 3.50 7.14
CA LEU A 44 5.64 3.87 8.04
C LEU A 44 5.58 2.97 9.27
N SER A 45 6.70 2.31 9.58
CA SER A 45 6.88 1.66 10.87
C SER A 45 7.50 2.65 11.86
N PRO A 46 7.15 2.61 13.16
CA PRO A 46 7.65 3.54 14.18
C PRO A 46 9.08 3.18 14.63
N PHE A 47 10.02 3.05 13.69
CA PHE A 47 11.43 2.85 13.99
C PHE A 47 12.09 4.21 14.26
N ILE A 48 12.12 4.59 15.54
CA ILE A 48 12.66 5.86 16.00
C ILE A 48 13.89 5.54 16.87
N PRO A 49 15.10 5.99 16.50
CA PRO A 49 16.30 5.75 17.30
C PRO A 49 16.11 6.19 18.75
N HIS A 50 16.60 5.37 19.68
CA HIS A 50 16.52 5.59 21.13
C HIS A 50 15.09 5.64 21.73
N ASN A 51 14.05 5.21 20.98
CA ASN A 51 12.69 5.11 21.48
C ASN A 51 12.31 3.64 21.77
N TYR A 52 12.33 3.25 23.04
CA TYR A 52 12.15 1.86 23.50
C TYR A 52 10.86 1.63 24.29
N LYS A 53 9.76 2.26 23.89
CA LYS A 53 8.46 2.05 24.55
C LYS A 53 8.07 0.56 24.52
N VAL A 54 7.71 0.03 25.68
CA VAL A 54 7.07 -1.28 25.84
C VAL A 54 5.58 -1.04 25.94
N TYR A 55 4.80 -1.64 25.03
CA TYR A 55 3.33 -1.60 25.04
C TYR A 55 2.77 -2.76 25.87
#